data_AF-A0A7L7L7Q5-F1
#
_entry.id   AF-A0A7L7L7Q5-F1
#
_cell.length_a   1.000
_cell.length_b   1.000
_cell.length_c   1.000
_cell.angle_alpha   90.00
_cell.angle_beta   90.00
_cell.angle_gamma   90.00
#
_symmetry.space_group_name_H-M   'P 1'
#
loop_
_entity.id
_entity.type
_entity.pdbx_description
1 polymer ?
#
loop_
_entity_poly.entity_id
_entity_poly.type
_entity_poly.pdbx_seq_one_letter_code
_entity_poly.pdbx_strand_id
1 'polypeptide(L)'
;MKKLIRKVINPFLPSYEVVCTNYQLIPGMPVNKNQSRHSFGKGASVEAEAFYSKVISSDLTRMMAPVEIELTKRGKTIQKAKFGPVENFKRAA
;
A
#
# COMPACT_ATOMS: atom_id res chain seq x y z
N MET A 1 -17.73 -27.17 -7.38
CA MET A 1 -18.34 -26.92 -6.04
C MET A 1 -17.69 -25.78 -5.23
N LYS A 2 -16.34 -25.58 -5.27
CA LYS A 2 -15.65 -24.52 -4.51
C LYS A 2 -16.11 -23.06 -4.79
N LYS A 3 -16.63 -22.76 -5.99
CA LYS A 3 -17.07 -21.39 -6.37
C LYS A 3 -18.35 -20.92 -5.70
N LEU A 4 -19.28 -21.82 -5.35
CA LEU A 4 -20.55 -21.49 -4.71
C LEU A 4 -20.35 -21.14 -3.23
N ILE A 5 -19.55 -21.93 -2.51
CA ILE A 5 -19.19 -21.67 -1.10
C ILE A 5 -18.46 -20.33 -0.97
N ARG A 6 -17.60 -19.98 -1.94
CA ARG A 6 -16.85 -18.71 -1.96
C ARG A 6 -17.76 -17.48 -2.06
N LYS A 7 -18.91 -17.56 -2.73
CA LYS A 7 -19.89 -16.46 -2.80
C LYS A 7 -20.57 -16.19 -1.45
N VAL A 8 -20.84 -17.23 -0.67
CA VAL A 8 -21.53 -17.13 0.63
C VAL A 8 -20.62 -16.55 1.72
N ILE A 9 -19.33 -16.92 1.74
CA ILE A 9 -18.36 -16.42 2.73
C ILE A 9 -17.72 -15.09 2.34
N ASN A 10 -17.80 -14.70 1.06
CA ASN A 10 -17.21 -13.48 0.52
C ASN A 10 -17.49 -12.21 1.35
N PRO A 11 -18.72 -11.93 1.84
CA PRO A 11 -18.97 -10.73 2.63
C PRO A 11 -18.14 -10.64 3.92
N PHE A 12 -17.80 -11.78 4.52
CA PHE A 12 -17.03 -11.89 5.76
C PHE A 12 -15.52 -11.93 5.53
N LEU A 13 -15.06 -12.17 4.30
CA LEU A 13 -13.64 -12.18 4.00
C LEU A 13 -13.06 -10.75 4.11
N PRO A 14 -11.82 -10.62 4.62
CA PRO A 14 -11.16 -9.33 4.75
C PRO A 14 -10.85 -8.71 3.38
N SER A 15 -10.99 -7.40 3.26
CA SER A 15 -10.43 -6.62 2.15
C SER A 15 -8.94 -6.40 2.35
N TYR A 16 -8.22 -6.30 1.25
CA TYR A 16 -6.79 -6.00 1.22
C TYR A 16 -6.55 -4.80 0.32
N GLU A 17 -5.60 -3.93 0.68
CA GLU A 17 -5.27 -2.76 -0.12
C GLU A 17 -3.76 -2.52 -0.07
N VAL A 18 -3.17 -2.08 -1.18
CA VAL A 18 -1.79 -1.59 -1.20
C VAL A 18 -1.84 -0.08 -1.37
N VAL A 19 -1.29 0.63 -0.38
CA VAL A 19 -1.23 2.09 -0.33
C VAL A 19 0.20 2.51 -0.61
N CYS A 20 0.41 3.28 -1.66
CA CYS A 20 1.68 3.92 -1.98
C CYS A 20 1.58 5.40 -1.61
N THR A 21 2.42 5.84 -0.69
CA THR A 21 2.50 7.24 -0.25
C THR A 21 3.83 7.82 -0.69
N ASN A 22 3.78 8.77 -1.61
CA ASN A 22 4.93 9.54 -2.04
C ASN A 22 4.97 10.88 -1.28
N TYR A 23 6.15 11.25 -0.81
CA TYR A 23 6.36 12.52 -0.13
C TYR A 23 7.10 13.48 -1.05
N GLN A 24 6.49 14.63 -1.33
CA GLN A 24 7.13 15.67 -2.14
C GLN A 24 7.45 16.87 -1.25
N LEU A 25 8.73 17.25 -1.25
CA LEU A 25 9.22 18.46 -0.58
C LEU A 25 9.49 19.54 -1.62
N ILE A 26 8.80 20.67 -1.47
CA ILE A 26 9.08 21.87 -2.25
C ILE A 26 9.46 22.95 -1.25
N PRO A 27 10.67 23.54 -1.34
CA PRO A 27 11.09 24.60 -0.44
C PRO A 27 10.07 25.74 -0.37
N GLY A 28 9.76 26.20 0.84
CA GLY A 28 8.77 27.26 1.08
C GLY A 28 7.30 26.79 1.09
N MET A 29 7.02 25.51 0.87
CA MET A 29 5.68 24.92 0.98
C MET A 29 5.63 23.79 2.01
N PRO A 30 4.46 23.50 2.62
CA PRO A 30 4.27 22.33 3.46
C PRO A 30 4.58 21.04 2.70
N VAL A 31 5.05 20.02 3.42
CA VAL A 31 5.31 18.69 2.85
C VAL A 31 4.03 18.12 2.26
N ASN A 32 4.03 17.83 0.96
CA ASN A 32 2.89 17.24 0.28
C ASN A 32 2.98 15.71 0.34
N LYS A 33 1.84 15.05 0.61
CA LYS A 33 1.71 13.59 0.70
C LYS A 33 0.74 13.15 -0.40
N ASN A 34 1.26 12.52 -1.45
CA ASN A 34 0.43 11.95 -2.51
C ASN A 34 0.18 10.47 -2.23
N GLN A 35 -1.08 10.08 -2.09
CA GLN A 35 -1.47 8.69 -1.79
C GLN A 35 -2.16 8.07 -3.00
N SER A 36 -1.59 6.98 -3.50
CA SER A 36 -2.23 6.10 -4.46
C SER A 36 -2.66 4.81 -3.77
N ARG A 37 -3.94 4.44 -3.89
CA ARG A 37 -4.52 3.25 -3.26
C ARG A 37 -4.94 2.26 -4.33
N HIS A 38 -4.50 1.02 -4.18
CA HIS A 38 -4.95 -0.10 -4.99
C HIS A 38 -5.69 -1.10 -4.11
N SER A 39 -7.01 -1.10 -4.20
CA SER A 39 -7.87 -1.98 -3.41
C SER A 39 -8.10 -3.31 -4.14
N PHE A 40 -8.00 -4.40 -3.39
CA PHE A 40 -8.25 -5.75 -3.89
C PHE A 40 -9.62 -6.26 -3.44
N GLY A 41 -10.12 -7.29 -4.13
CA GLY A 41 -11.33 -7.99 -3.74
C GLY A 41 -11.25 -8.65 -2.36
N LYS A 42 -12.40 -8.97 -1.77
CA LYS A 42 -12.46 -9.66 -0.47
C LYS A 42 -11.78 -11.03 -0.58
N GLY A 43 -10.90 -11.33 0.38
CA GLY A 43 -10.15 -12.60 0.42
C GLY A 43 -9.01 -12.72 -0.59
N ALA A 44 -8.64 -11.64 -1.28
CA ALA A 44 -7.55 -11.62 -2.25
C ALA A 44 -6.17 -11.41 -1.59
N SER A 45 -5.86 -12.20 -0.55
CA SER A 45 -4.61 -12.03 0.21
C SER A 45 -3.37 -12.31 -0.64
N VAL A 46 -3.41 -13.39 -1.43
CA VAL A 46 -2.28 -13.82 -2.28
C VAL A 46 -2.01 -12.81 -3.39
N GLU A 47 -3.08 -12.29 -4.01
CA GLU A 47 -2.96 -11.28 -5.06
C GLU A 47 -2.40 -9.97 -4.50
N ALA A 48 -2.87 -9.54 -3.34
CA ALA A 48 -2.40 -8.32 -2.69
C ALA A 48 -0.93 -8.41 -2.25
N GLU A 49 -0.51 -9.57 -1.72
CA GLU A 49 0.88 -9.82 -1.33
C GLU A 49 1.82 -9.93 -2.52
N ALA A 50 1.39 -10.59 -3.59
CA ALA A 50 2.15 -10.67 -4.84
C ALA A 50 2.33 -9.28 -5.47
N PHE A 51 1.26 -8.46 -5.50
CA PHE A 51 1.33 -7.10 -5.98
C PHE A 51 2.24 -6.23 -5.10
N TYR A 52 2.10 -6.31 -3.77
CA TYR A 52 2.98 -5.61 -2.84
C TYR A 52 4.45 -5.96 -3.09
N SER A 53 4.76 -7.25 -3.20
CA SER A 53 6.11 -7.77 -3.48
C SER A 53 6.66 -7.25 -4.81
N LYS A 54 5.81 -7.14 -5.84
CA LYS A 54 6.17 -6.56 -7.13
C LYS A 54 6.47 -5.06 -7.03
N VAL A 55 5.66 -4.32 -6.27
CA VAL A 55 5.85 -2.87 -6.10
C VAL A 55 7.14 -2.57 -5.35
N ILE A 56 7.43 -3.28 -4.25
CA ILE A 56 8.66 -3.04 -3.46
C ILE A 56 9.95 -3.48 -4.17
N SER A 57 9.85 -4.47 -5.07
CA SER A 57 11.00 -4.96 -5.86
C SER A 57 11.22 -4.16 -7.14
N SER A 58 10.25 -3.34 -7.55
CA SER A 58 10.36 -2.50 -8.74
C SER A 58 11.37 -1.38 -8.54
N ASP A 59 12.31 -1.26 -9.48
CA ASP A 59 13.28 -0.16 -9.50
C ASP A 59 12.61 1.20 -9.68
N LEU A 60 11.47 1.26 -10.38
CA LEU A 60 10.69 2.49 -10.52
C LEU A 60 10.27 3.03 -9.15
N THR A 61 9.78 2.16 -8.27
CA THR A 61 9.38 2.55 -6.91
C THR A 61 10.57 3.09 -6.12
N ARG A 62 11.77 2.52 -6.31
CA ARG A 62 13.00 2.99 -5.65
C ARG A 62 13.44 4.36 -6.18
N MET A 63 13.30 4.60 -7.48
CA MET A 63 13.60 5.90 -8.10
C MET A 63 12.65 7.01 -7.65
N MET A 64 11.43 6.66 -7.22
CA MET A 64 10.43 7.61 -6.71
C MET A 64 10.59 7.94 -5.21
N ALA A 65 11.71 7.56 -4.58
CA ALA A 65 11.98 7.91 -3.20
C ALA A 65 11.97 9.44 -2.99
N PRO A 66 11.38 9.95 -1.89
CA PRO A 66 10.93 9.25 -0.70
C PRO A 66 9.50 8.67 -0.83
N VAL A 67 9.38 7.35 -0.72
CA VAL A 67 8.10 6.64 -0.87
C VAL A 67 7.91 5.58 0.21
N GLU A 68 6.66 5.39 0.62
CA GLU A 68 6.22 4.42 1.60
C GLU A 68 5.14 3.54 0.99
N ILE A 69 5.32 2.22 1.03
CA ILE A 69 4.32 1.27 0.56
C ILE A 69 3.81 0.48 1.75
N GLU A 70 2.49 0.42 1.89
CA GLU A 70 1.80 -0.27 2.96
C GLU A 70 0.83 -1.30 2.37
N LEU A 71 0.91 -2.54 2.84
CA LEU A 71 -0.12 -3.54 2.62
C LEU A 71 -1.07 -3.51 3.81
N THR A 72 -2.33 -3.20 3.58
CA THR A 72 -3.37 -3.13 4.61
C THR A 72 -4.39 -4.27 4.46
N LYS A 73 -4.98 -4.68 5.58
CA LYS A 73 -6.09 -5.63 5.66
C LYS A 73 -7.15 -5.08 6.58
N ARG A 74 -8.37 -4.90 6.06
CA ARG A 74 -9.47 -4.22 6.78
C ARG A 74 -9.02 -2.89 7.40
N GLY A 75 -8.24 -2.11 6.67
CA GLY A 75 -7.70 -0.81 7.12
C GLY A 75 -6.55 -0.89 8.12
N LYS A 76 -6.07 -2.08 8.50
CA LYS A 76 -4.87 -2.25 9.35
C LYS A 76 -3.65 -2.58 8.50
N THR A 77 -2.56 -1.83 8.64
CA THR A 77 -1.28 -2.14 7.98
C THR A 77 -0.71 -3.45 8.52
N ILE A 78 -0.44 -4.41 7.63
CA ILE A 78 0.20 -5.69 7.95
C ILE A 78 1.68 -5.66 7.57
N GLN A 79 1.99 -5.09 6.40
CA GLN A 79 3.36 -4.97 5.93
C GLN A 79 3.63 -3.55 5.47
N LYS A 80 4.90 -3.16 5.58
CA LYS A 80 5.33 -1.79 5.33
C LYS A 80 6.76 -1.78 4.83
N ALA A 81 6.99 -1.09 3.72
CA ALA A 81 8.29 -0.83 3.15
C ALA A 81 8.50 0.68 3.01
N LYS A 82 9.70 1.14 3.34
CA LYS A 82 10.10 2.55 3.23
C LYS A 82 11.30 2.64 2.31
N PHE A 83 11.29 3.61 1.42
CA PHE A 83 12.40 3.91 0.53
C PHE A 83 12.75 5.39 0.68
N GLY A 84 14.01 5.66 1.03
CA GLY A 84 14.50 7.01 1.33
C GLY A 84 14.12 7.52 2.73
N PRO A 85 14.38 8.81 3.03
CA PRO A 85 14.25 9.39 4.36
C PRO A 85 12.79 9.75 4.73
N VAL A 86 11.86 8.81 4.54
CA VAL A 86 10.42 8.96 4.81
C VAL A 86 10.13 9.47 6.23
N GLU A 87 10.91 9.04 7.22
CA GLU A 87 10.70 9.42 8.62
C GLU A 87 10.89 10.91 8.88
N ASN A 88 11.79 11.56 8.13
CA ASN A 88 12.03 13.00 8.25
C ASN A 88 10.79 13.78 7.80
N PHE A 89 10.08 13.28 6.78
CA PHE A 89 8.85 13.90 6.28
C PHE A 89 7.65 13.66 7.20
N LYS A 90 7.60 12.55 7.93
CA LYS A 90 6.54 12.31 8.91
C LYS A 90 6.62 13.21 10.13
N ARG A 91 7.83 13.61 10.52
CA ARG A 91 8.03 14.54 11.65
C ARG A 91 7.72 15.98 11.28
N ALA A 92 7.81 16.32 10.01
CA ALA A 92 7.63 17.68 9.50
C ALA A 92 6.21 18.00 8.99
N ALA A 93 5.27 17.04 9.04
CA ALA A 93 3.99 17.12 8.33
C ALA A 93 2.82 16.58 9.13
#